data_AF-W6KY75-F1
#
_entry.id   AF-W6KY75-F1
#
_cell.length_a   1.000
_cell.length_b   1.000
_cell.length_c   1.000
_cell.angle_alpha   90.00
_cell.angle_beta   90.00
_cell.angle_gamma   90.00
#
_symmetry.space_group_name_H-M   'P 1'
#
loop_
_entity.id
_entity.type
_entity.pdbx_description
1 polymer ?
#
loop_
_entity_poly.entity_id
_entity_poly.type
_entity_poly.pdbx_seq_one_letter_code
_entity_poly.pdbx_strand_id
1 'polypeptide(L)'
;MEHDTLDTSTNNVEIHCEREALARLGEELKQTQSKFEEWKVKAKIGVDHLRERIVQLTTQLEVSESQRQALALSLDNLRSSKDGDDECPRGLGIPCTIGCLAALERERVVGESLLTACGEKMEVLWLGLLSHPQRQSPSEDKLELYKRRVATTMKLQQKNAEALQTQVVELQESLRLAEKELQARASGLLAKEETISLLEKRLSSVEQVNEELQRRSDATSRGPNMDRINAMEEKMEQRINALCAEFALHENTIVMQHHDELERLQSTHEREMDVVRQEAEERIAREIEAGLSFPKQPPSLLSMAASPPDDASYGELLKEFEALESQHRALLNENTEMKSKMQKLNSSNEAERVNNGKASSVTCYQHNPSSLAEANVVIQKLQESLTTTTDQLWRAKKGLINGKVNKFLEGALDSQQVAYLKSIIVNLLCMCNNSPTIAKLLPVISKLLQFNKEDMDTIYNHNLDWKRGK
;
A
#
# COMPACT_ATOMS: atom_id res chain seq x y z
N MET A 1 -10.49 -53.35 -44.41
CA MET A 1 -11.04 -51.99 -44.40
C MET A 1 -11.99 -51.91 -43.23
N GLU A 2 -12.06 -50.78 -42.53
CA GLU A 2 -12.79 -50.53 -41.27
C GLU A 2 -11.98 -50.82 -40.00
N HIS A 3 -11.06 -49.92 -39.66
CA HIS A 3 -10.65 -49.58 -38.28
C HIS A 3 -9.76 -48.34 -38.35
N ASP A 4 -10.32 -47.15 -38.61
CA ASP A 4 -9.54 -45.89 -38.56
C ASP A 4 -10.36 -44.62 -38.28
N THR A 5 -11.62 -44.73 -37.83
CA THR A 5 -12.52 -43.56 -37.69
C THR A 5 -12.92 -43.19 -36.25
N LEU A 6 -12.49 -43.93 -35.22
CA LEU A 6 -12.93 -43.67 -33.84
C LEU A 6 -12.07 -42.67 -33.05
N ASP A 7 -10.79 -42.49 -33.38
CA ASP A 7 -9.88 -41.66 -32.56
C ASP A 7 -9.98 -40.15 -32.87
N THR A 8 -10.58 -39.76 -34.00
CA THR A 8 -10.82 -38.35 -34.34
C THR A 8 -12.00 -37.71 -33.60
N SER A 9 -12.91 -38.50 -33.03
CA SER A 9 -14.13 -37.97 -32.39
C SER A 9 -13.87 -37.47 -30.96
N THR A 10 -13.03 -38.18 -30.21
CA THR A 10 -12.66 -37.81 -28.83
C THR A 10 -11.80 -36.55 -28.77
N ASN A 11 -10.83 -36.40 -29.67
CA ASN A 11 -10.01 -35.19 -29.76
C ASN A 11 -10.84 -33.92 -30.06
N ASN A 12 -11.86 -34.02 -30.91
CA ASN A 12 -12.71 -32.87 -31.24
C ASN A 12 -13.60 -32.42 -30.07
N VAL A 13 -14.01 -33.33 -29.19
CA VAL A 13 -14.79 -32.99 -27.98
C VAL A 13 -13.91 -32.30 -26.94
N GLU A 14 -12.67 -32.74 -26.79
CA GLU A 14 -11.71 -32.15 -25.84
C GLU A 14 -11.32 -30.73 -26.26
N ILE A 15 -11.03 -30.51 -27.55
CA ILE A 15 -10.74 -29.18 -28.12
C ILE A 15 -11.93 -28.23 -27.96
N HIS A 16 -13.17 -28.73 -28.08
CA HIS A 16 -14.36 -27.89 -27.91
C HIS A 16 -14.55 -27.47 -26.45
N CYS A 17 -14.29 -28.38 -25.51
CA CYS A 17 -14.37 -28.12 -24.06
C CYS A 17 -13.34 -27.08 -23.61
N GLU A 18 -12.10 -27.18 -24.13
CA GLU A 18 -11.06 -26.18 -23.86
C GLU A 18 -11.42 -24.80 -24.40
N ARG A 19 -12.03 -24.73 -25.59
CA ARG A 19 -12.44 -23.46 -26.19
C ARG A 19 -13.55 -22.76 -25.41
N GLU A 20 -14.50 -23.52 -24.86
CA GLU A 20 -15.53 -22.99 -23.97
C GLU A 20 -14.95 -22.52 -22.62
N ALA A 21 -13.98 -23.25 -22.08
CA ALA A 21 -13.29 -22.86 -20.85
C ALA A 21 -12.49 -21.56 -21.04
N LEU A 22 -11.79 -21.41 -22.16
CA LEU A 22 -11.08 -20.18 -22.52
C LEU A 22 -12.03 -18.99 -22.71
N ALA A 23 -13.20 -19.20 -23.30
CA ALA A 23 -14.21 -18.16 -23.44
C ALA A 23 -14.74 -17.68 -22.08
N ARG A 24 -15.01 -18.61 -21.15
CA ARG A 24 -15.43 -18.27 -19.78
C ARG A 24 -14.36 -17.52 -19.01
N LEU A 25 -13.10 -17.94 -19.09
CA LEU A 25 -11.97 -17.24 -18.48
C LEU A 25 -11.79 -15.83 -19.06
N GLY A 26 -12.00 -15.65 -20.37
CA GLY A 26 -11.98 -14.34 -21.01
C GLY A 26 -13.09 -13.40 -20.50
N GLU A 27 -14.29 -13.93 -20.28
CA GLU A 27 -15.42 -13.19 -19.71
C GLU A 27 -15.15 -12.80 -18.24
N GLU A 28 -14.64 -13.73 -17.43
CA GLU A 28 -14.26 -13.45 -16.03
C GLU A 28 -13.13 -12.43 -15.93
N LEU A 29 -12.14 -12.48 -16.82
CA LEU A 29 -11.06 -11.50 -16.89
C LEU A 29 -11.61 -10.11 -17.25
N LYS A 30 -12.54 -10.02 -18.20
CA LYS A 30 -13.19 -8.77 -18.56
C LYS A 30 -14.03 -8.21 -17.41
N GLN A 31 -14.73 -9.06 -16.66
CA GLN A 31 -15.50 -8.66 -15.49
C GLN A 31 -14.61 -8.16 -14.34
N THR A 32 -13.50 -8.84 -14.07
CA THR A 32 -12.55 -8.43 -13.02
C THR A 32 -11.85 -7.12 -13.40
N GLN A 33 -11.48 -6.93 -14.67
CA GLN A 33 -10.94 -5.66 -15.16
C GLN A 33 -11.93 -4.50 -15.03
N SER A 34 -13.21 -4.74 -15.35
CA SER A 34 -14.27 -3.73 -15.18
C SER A 34 -14.46 -3.33 -13.71
N LYS A 35 -14.51 -4.32 -12.80
CA LYS A 35 -14.58 -4.08 -11.35
C LYS A 35 -13.36 -3.32 -10.82
N PHE A 36 -12.17 -3.61 -11.35
CA PHE A 36 -10.95 -2.93 -10.96
C PHE A 36 -10.97 -1.45 -11.37
N GLU A 37 -11.42 -1.12 -12.58
CA GLU A 37 -11.56 0.28 -13.01
C GLU A 37 -12.63 1.01 -12.18
N GLU A 38 -13.75 0.36 -11.85
CA GLU A 38 -14.75 0.94 -10.94
C GLU A 38 -14.16 1.24 -9.55
N TRP A 39 -13.35 0.32 -9.01
CA TRP A 39 -12.67 0.50 -7.73
C TRP A 39 -11.65 1.64 -7.79
N LYS A 40 -10.92 1.78 -8.89
CA LYS A 40 -9.97 2.87 -9.11
C LYS A 40 -10.67 4.22 -9.13
N VAL A 41 -11.83 4.32 -9.79
CA VAL A 41 -12.66 5.53 -9.79
C VAL A 41 -13.18 5.83 -8.38
N LYS A 42 -13.72 4.85 -7.66
CA LYS A 42 -14.19 5.01 -6.28
C LYS A 42 -13.08 5.43 -5.32
N ALA A 43 -11.90 4.81 -5.44
CA ALA A 43 -10.73 5.15 -4.64
C ALA A 43 -10.27 6.58 -4.93
N LYS A 44 -10.24 6.99 -6.20
CA LYS A 44 -9.92 8.37 -6.58
C LYS A 44 -10.91 9.37 -5.97
N ILE A 45 -12.21 9.12 -6.06
CA ILE A 45 -13.25 9.98 -5.44
C ILE A 45 -13.04 10.08 -3.93
N GLY A 46 -12.75 8.95 -3.25
CA GLY A 46 -12.47 8.94 -1.81
C GLY A 46 -11.22 9.76 -1.45
N VAL A 47 -10.15 9.64 -2.22
CA VAL A 47 -8.92 10.43 -2.03
C VAL A 47 -9.17 11.92 -2.28
N ASP A 48 -9.92 12.26 -3.33
CA ASP A 48 -10.26 13.65 -3.64
C ASP A 48 -11.11 14.27 -2.53
N HIS A 49 -12.08 13.53 -1.98
CA HIS A 49 -12.88 13.95 -0.83
C HIS A 49 -12.02 14.17 0.44
N LEU A 50 -11.07 13.27 0.71
CA LEU A 50 -10.15 13.43 1.84
C LEU A 50 -9.24 14.65 1.66
N ARG A 51 -8.74 14.90 0.44
CA ARG A 51 -7.95 16.10 0.12
C ARG A 51 -8.76 17.37 0.33
N GLU A 52 -10.00 17.40 -0.15
CA GLU A 52 -10.89 18.53 0.08
C GLU A 52 -11.15 18.76 1.58
N ARG A 53 -11.36 17.69 2.35
CA ARG A 53 -11.57 17.78 3.79
C ARG A 53 -10.35 18.31 4.53
N ILE A 54 -9.15 17.89 4.14
CA ILE A 54 -7.89 18.41 4.70
C ILE A 54 -7.77 19.91 4.42
N VAL A 55 -8.05 20.36 3.20
CA VAL A 55 -8.03 21.79 2.86
C VAL A 55 -9.03 22.56 3.71
N GLN A 56 -10.28 22.08 3.83
CA GLN A 56 -11.29 22.70 4.70
C GLN A 56 -10.84 22.81 6.16
N LEU A 57 -10.32 21.72 6.74
CA LEU A 57 -9.83 21.72 8.13
C LEU A 57 -8.63 22.65 8.33
N THR A 58 -7.73 22.73 7.33
CA THR A 58 -6.58 23.63 7.38
C THR A 58 -7.04 25.09 7.37
N THR A 59 -7.99 25.44 6.48
CA THR A 59 -8.56 26.80 6.47
C THR A 59 -9.31 27.15 7.76
N GLN A 60 -10.03 26.19 8.37
CA GLN A 60 -10.68 26.39 9.66
C GLN A 60 -9.67 26.59 10.79
N LEU A 61 -8.56 25.84 10.76
CA LEU A 61 -7.47 26.01 11.71
C LEU A 61 -6.88 27.41 11.58
N GLU A 62 -6.50 27.85 10.38
CA GLU A 62 -5.95 29.18 10.10
C GLU A 62 -6.88 30.31 10.59
N VAL A 63 -8.19 30.18 10.36
CA VAL A 63 -9.20 31.14 10.88
C VAL A 63 -9.20 31.16 12.40
N SER A 64 -9.18 29.99 13.05
CA SER A 64 -9.13 29.87 14.51
C SER A 64 -7.83 30.42 15.10
N GLU A 65 -6.69 30.19 14.43
CA GLU A 65 -5.40 30.76 14.83
C GLU A 65 -5.42 32.28 14.73
N SER A 66 -5.98 32.83 13.65
CA SER A 66 -6.13 34.27 13.45
C SER A 66 -7.04 34.90 14.53
N GLN A 67 -8.14 34.25 14.88
CA GLN A 67 -9.02 34.69 15.96
C GLN A 67 -8.32 34.66 17.33
N ARG A 68 -7.56 33.59 17.61
CA ARG A 68 -6.77 33.47 18.83
C ARG A 68 -5.67 34.54 18.92
N GLN A 69 -5.00 34.84 17.82
CA GLN A 69 -4.03 35.94 17.75
C GLN A 69 -4.70 37.31 17.98
N ALA A 70 -5.88 37.54 17.40
CA ALA A 70 -6.63 38.79 17.62
C ALA A 70 -7.08 38.95 19.09
N LEU A 71 -7.51 37.87 19.74
CA LEU A 71 -7.84 37.86 21.16
C LEU A 71 -6.60 38.07 22.04
N ALA A 72 -5.47 37.45 21.71
CA ALA A 72 -4.20 37.66 22.42
C ALA A 72 -3.77 39.13 22.36
N LEU A 73 -3.81 39.75 21.18
CA LEU A 73 -3.51 41.17 21.01
C LEU A 73 -4.50 42.07 21.78
N SER A 74 -5.79 41.69 21.83
CA SER A 74 -6.80 42.42 22.60
C SER A 74 -6.54 42.34 24.11
N LEU A 75 -6.12 41.17 24.62
CA LEU A 75 -5.74 40.98 26.01
C LEU A 75 -4.47 41.76 26.37
N ASP A 76 -3.46 41.77 25.48
CA ASP A 76 -2.24 42.56 25.69
C ASP A 76 -2.51 44.07 25.67
N ASN A 77 -3.43 44.53 24.83
CA ASN A 77 -3.90 45.93 24.85
C ASN A 77 -4.62 46.27 26.16
N LEU A 78 -5.46 45.37 26.70
CA LEU A 78 -6.11 45.56 28.01
C LEU A 78 -5.11 45.52 29.16
N ARG A 79 -4.03 44.73 29.04
CA ARG A 79 -2.98 44.62 30.04
C ARG A 79 -2.06 45.84 30.05
N SER A 80 -1.67 46.35 28.87
CA SER A 80 -0.85 47.57 28.75
C SER A 80 -1.62 48.85 29.08
N SER A 81 -2.95 48.85 28.91
CA SER A 81 -3.83 49.97 29.32
C SER A 81 -3.99 50.11 30.84
N LYS A 82 -3.49 49.15 31.64
CA LYS A 82 -3.63 49.13 33.11
C LYS A 82 -2.33 49.43 33.87
N ASP A 83 -1.24 49.74 33.15
CA ASP A 83 0.03 50.17 33.75
C ASP A 83 0.12 51.71 33.95
N GLY A 84 -1.01 52.41 33.86
CA GLY A 84 -1.14 53.80 34.32
C GLY A 84 -1.74 53.85 35.72
N ASP A 85 -0.89 54.08 36.72
CA ASP A 85 -1.20 54.48 38.10
C ASP A 85 -2.17 53.59 38.89
N ASP A 86 -1.66 52.55 39.54
CA ASP A 86 -2.06 52.25 40.91
C ASP A 86 -1.02 51.37 41.61
N GLU A 87 -0.34 51.94 42.61
CA GLU A 87 0.48 51.20 43.57
C GLU A 87 -0.42 50.23 44.35
N CYS A 88 -0.28 48.92 44.08
CA CYS A 88 -0.75 47.88 44.98
C CYS A 88 0.38 46.89 45.26
N PRO A 89 0.59 46.49 46.54
CA PRO A 89 1.84 45.92 46.98
C PRO A 89 2.00 44.49 46.48
N ARG A 90 3.18 44.27 45.91
CA ARG A 90 3.71 43.02 45.41
C ARG A 90 3.86 42.03 46.59
N GLY A 91 2.91 41.10 46.74
CA GLY A 91 3.02 40.03 47.73
C GLY A 91 1.95 38.96 47.56
N LEU A 92 2.38 37.76 47.15
CA LEU A 92 1.66 36.48 47.02
C LEU A 92 0.99 36.22 45.66
N GLY A 93 1.74 35.51 44.81
CA GLY A 93 1.23 34.83 43.64
C GLY A 93 0.34 33.65 44.02
N ILE A 94 -0.95 33.91 44.15
CA ILE A 94 -2.00 32.90 44.16
C ILE A 94 -2.94 33.20 42.99
N PRO A 95 -3.27 32.23 42.11
CA PRO A 95 -4.14 32.46 40.97
C PRO A 95 -5.53 32.96 41.42
N CYS A 96 -6.03 34.01 40.76
CA CYS A 96 -7.23 34.78 41.10
C CYS A 96 -8.58 34.03 40.99
N THR A 97 -8.62 32.70 41.01
CA THR A 97 -9.88 31.93 40.94
C THR A 97 -10.42 31.50 42.30
N ILE A 98 -9.58 31.40 43.34
CA ILE A 98 -10.01 30.93 44.68
C ILE A 98 -10.48 32.08 45.57
N GLY A 99 -9.98 33.30 45.36
CA GLY A 99 -10.37 34.49 46.14
C GLY A 99 -11.83 34.93 45.94
N CYS A 100 -12.41 34.68 44.75
CA CYS A 100 -13.76 35.13 44.42
C CYS A 100 -14.86 34.29 45.11
N LEU A 101 -14.62 33.00 45.38
CA LEU A 101 -15.60 32.13 46.06
C LEU A 101 -15.72 32.46 47.56
N ALA A 102 -14.60 32.76 48.23
CA ALA A 102 -14.61 33.15 49.64
C ALA A 102 -15.17 34.58 49.88
N ALA A 103 -15.27 35.40 48.83
CA ALA A 103 -15.95 36.70 48.89
C ALA A 103 -17.47 36.54 48.80
N LEU A 104 -17.96 35.68 47.88
CA LEU A 104 -19.38 35.40 47.70
C LEU A 104 -20.02 34.70 48.91
N GLU A 105 -19.31 33.79 49.57
CA GLU A 105 -19.81 33.13 50.80
C GLU A 105 -20.00 34.12 51.96
N ARG A 106 -19.12 35.14 52.06
CA ARG A 106 -19.22 36.19 53.08
C ARG A 106 -20.37 37.16 52.81
N GLU A 107 -20.64 37.49 51.55
CA GLU A 107 -21.78 38.34 51.18
C GLU A 107 -23.13 37.65 51.46
N ARG A 108 -23.21 36.33 51.25
CA ARG A 108 -24.42 35.54 51.55
C ARG A 108 -24.80 35.59 53.03
N VAL A 109 -23.82 35.37 53.92
CA VAL A 109 -24.06 35.36 55.38
C VAL A 109 -24.48 36.75 55.89
N VAL A 110 -23.93 37.82 55.31
CA VAL A 110 -24.30 39.20 55.64
C VAL A 110 -25.72 39.52 55.15
N GLY A 111 -26.11 39.02 53.96
CA GLY A 111 -27.46 39.17 53.42
C GLY A 111 -28.53 38.51 54.27
N GLU A 112 -28.30 37.26 54.72
CA GLU A 112 -29.25 36.52 55.58
C GLU A 112 -29.43 37.19 56.96
N SER A 113 -28.36 37.78 57.51
CA SER A 113 -28.37 38.48 58.80
C SER A 113 -29.11 39.84 58.74
N LEU A 114 -29.02 40.56 57.61
CA LEU A 114 -29.73 41.83 57.41
C LEU A 114 -31.23 41.65 57.22
N LEU A 115 -31.66 40.58 56.54
CA LEU A 115 -33.07 40.27 56.32
C LEU A 115 -33.79 39.92 57.64
N THR A 116 -33.15 39.16 58.53
CA THR A 116 -33.69 38.84 59.86
C THR A 116 -33.77 40.08 60.75
N ALA A 117 -32.72 40.90 60.79
CA ALA A 117 -32.69 42.14 61.59
C ALA A 117 -33.72 43.20 61.13
N CYS A 118 -34.03 43.26 59.82
CA CYS A 118 -35.05 44.15 59.29
C CYS A 118 -36.48 43.67 59.57
N GLY A 119 -36.73 42.36 59.62
CA GLY A 119 -38.04 41.78 59.95
C GLY A 119 -38.49 42.12 61.37
N GLU A 120 -37.62 41.90 62.36
CA GLU A 120 -37.94 42.11 63.79
C GLU A 120 -38.18 43.58 64.14
N LYS A 121 -37.45 44.52 63.51
CA LYS A 121 -37.63 45.95 63.78
C LYS A 121 -38.89 46.54 63.15
N MET A 122 -39.36 45.99 62.03
CA MET A 122 -40.57 46.46 61.37
C MET A 122 -41.84 46.07 62.14
N GLU A 123 -41.89 44.89 62.75
CA GLU A 123 -43.02 44.48 63.61
C GLU A 123 -43.16 45.37 64.85
N VAL A 124 -42.05 45.72 65.50
CA VAL A 124 -42.04 46.58 66.69
C VAL A 124 -42.53 48.01 66.37
N LEU A 125 -42.13 48.55 65.21
CA LEU A 125 -42.60 49.86 64.75
C LEU A 125 -44.10 49.86 64.40
N TRP A 126 -44.61 48.76 63.85
CA TRP A 126 -46.03 48.61 63.53
C TRP A 126 -46.93 48.53 64.78
N LEU A 127 -46.50 47.79 65.80
CA LEU A 127 -47.20 47.72 67.10
C LEU A 127 -47.17 49.05 67.85
N GLY A 128 -46.09 49.82 67.73
CA GLY A 128 -45.97 51.17 68.31
C GLY A 128 -46.91 52.19 67.66
N LEU A 129 -47.11 52.14 66.34
CA LEU A 129 -47.97 53.05 65.60
C LEU A 129 -49.47 52.78 65.80
N LEU A 130 -49.86 51.53 66.10
CA LEU A 130 -51.26 51.16 66.33
C LEU A 130 -51.78 51.54 67.74
N SER A 131 -50.91 52.00 68.63
CA SER A 131 -51.24 52.25 70.04
C SER A 131 -51.59 53.73 70.36
N HIS A 132 -51.82 54.58 69.35
CA HIS A 132 -52.14 56.00 69.57
C HIS A 132 -53.66 56.26 69.58
N PRO A 133 -54.27 56.75 70.68
CA PRO A 133 -55.71 56.98 70.73
C PRO A 133 -56.05 58.44 70.41
N GLN A 134 -56.66 58.75 69.26
CA GLN A 134 -57.34 60.03 69.09
C GLN A 134 -58.51 60.04 68.08
N ARG A 135 -59.72 60.19 68.65
CA ARG A 135 -60.99 60.80 68.20
C ARG A 135 -61.49 60.68 66.73
N GLN A 136 -62.74 60.23 66.65
CA GLN A 136 -63.63 60.09 65.50
C GLN A 136 -63.91 61.41 64.74
N SER A 137 -63.79 61.36 63.41
CA SER A 137 -64.56 62.09 62.37
C SER A 137 -64.14 61.51 60.97
N PRO A 138 -64.53 62.00 59.77
CA PRO A 138 -64.52 61.28 58.48
C PRO A 138 -63.13 60.93 57.88
N SER A 139 -62.09 60.95 58.70
CA SER A 139 -60.76 60.38 58.47
C SER A 139 -60.71 58.86 58.60
N GLU A 140 -61.70 58.22 59.23
CA GLU A 140 -61.72 56.78 59.47
C GLU A 140 -61.89 55.97 58.17
N ASP A 141 -62.77 56.40 57.26
CA ASP A 141 -62.91 55.77 55.94
C ASP A 141 -61.64 55.90 55.07
N LYS A 142 -60.95 57.04 55.15
CA LYS A 142 -59.66 57.23 54.46
C LYS A 142 -58.59 56.33 55.06
N LEU A 143 -58.54 56.21 56.39
CA LEU A 143 -57.62 55.33 57.09
C LEU A 143 -57.88 53.86 56.72
N GLU A 144 -59.14 53.42 56.65
CA GLU A 144 -59.50 52.07 56.20
C GLU A 144 -59.10 51.83 54.74
N LEU A 145 -59.25 52.83 53.87
CA LEU A 145 -58.80 52.74 52.48
C LEU A 145 -57.27 52.64 52.37
N TYR A 146 -56.54 53.38 53.20
CA TYR A 146 -55.08 53.25 53.33
C TYR A 146 -54.67 51.88 53.86
N LYS A 147 -55.33 51.36 54.91
CA LYS A 147 -55.08 50.01 55.45
C LYS A 147 -55.27 48.94 54.38
N ARG A 148 -56.37 49.01 53.60
CA ARG A 148 -56.62 48.08 52.49
C ARG A 148 -55.53 48.19 51.42
N ARG A 149 -55.14 49.41 51.03
CA ARG A 149 -54.06 49.62 50.05
C ARG A 149 -52.74 49.02 50.53
N VAL A 150 -52.35 49.31 51.78
CA VAL A 150 -51.13 48.77 52.38
C VAL A 150 -51.17 47.23 52.47
N ALA A 151 -52.31 46.66 52.88
CA ALA A 151 -52.49 45.21 52.91
C ALA A 151 -52.38 44.58 51.51
N THR A 152 -52.92 45.21 50.47
CA THR A 152 -52.79 44.72 49.09
C THR A 152 -51.36 44.83 48.57
N THR A 153 -50.64 45.91 48.86
CA THR A 153 -49.23 46.06 48.44
C THR A 153 -48.34 45.09 49.20
N MET A 154 -48.59 44.86 50.48
CA MET A 154 -47.85 43.90 51.29
C MET A 154 -48.09 42.45 50.81
N LYS A 155 -49.32 42.09 50.43
CA LYS A 155 -49.62 40.80 49.79
C LYS A 155 -48.90 40.63 48.45
N LEU A 156 -48.81 41.68 47.64
CA LEU A 156 -48.06 41.64 46.37
C LEU A 156 -46.56 41.48 46.63
N GLN A 157 -46.01 42.22 47.59
CA GLN A 157 -44.60 42.09 47.99
C GLN A 157 -44.30 40.70 48.54
N GLN A 158 -45.18 40.12 49.34
CA GLN A 158 -45.05 38.74 49.82
C GLN A 158 -45.04 37.75 48.65
N LYS A 159 -45.96 37.85 47.70
CA LYS A 159 -45.97 36.99 46.51
C LYS A 159 -44.70 37.14 45.66
N ASN A 160 -44.19 38.37 45.52
CA ASN A 160 -42.93 38.61 44.81
C ASN A 160 -41.74 38.01 45.56
N ALA A 161 -41.70 38.10 46.89
CA ALA A 161 -40.68 37.47 47.71
C ALA A 161 -40.73 35.94 47.62
N GLU A 162 -41.92 35.35 47.67
CA GLU A 162 -42.13 33.91 47.47
C GLU A 162 -41.68 33.46 46.06
N ALA A 163 -42.01 34.22 45.01
CA ALA A 163 -41.58 33.90 43.64
C ALA A 163 -40.06 34.00 43.47
N LEU A 164 -39.42 35.03 44.05
CA LEU A 164 -37.96 35.16 44.05
C LEU A 164 -37.31 34.02 44.85
N GLN A 165 -37.90 33.62 45.97
CA GLN A 165 -37.42 32.49 46.77
C GLN A 165 -37.48 31.18 45.97
N THR A 166 -38.56 30.93 45.23
CA THR A 166 -38.66 29.77 44.36
C THR A 166 -37.56 29.78 43.29
N GLN A 167 -37.34 30.93 42.62
CA GLN A 167 -36.28 31.04 41.62
C GLN A 167 -34.88 30.83 42.21
N VAL A 168 -34.60 31.33 43.42
CA VAL A 168 -33.32 31.11 44.09
C VAL A 168 -33.11 29.62 44.38
N VAL A 169 -34.14 28.91 44.83
CA VAL A 169 -34.07 27.46 45.07
C VAL A 169 -33.85 26.68 43.76
N GLU A 170 -34.57 27.02 42.69
CA GLU A 170 -34.39 26.40 41.37
C GLU A 170 -32.98 26.64 40.82
N LEU A 171 -32.46 27.87 40.93
CA LEU A 171 -31.10 28.21 40.52
C LEU A 171 -30.05 27.45 41.36
N GLN A 172 -30.24 27.34 42.68
CA GLN A 172 -29.36 26.57 43.55
C GLN A 172 -29.36 25.08 43.19
N GLU A 173 -30.52 24.50 42.86
CA GLU A 173 -30.60 23.11 42.42
C GLU A 173 -29.90 22.90 41.06
N SER A 174 -30.12 23.83 40.11
CA SER A 174 -29.45 23.78 38.81
C SER A 174 -27.92 23.89 38.92
N LEU A 175 -27.43 24.77 39.81
CA LEU A 175 -26.01 24.93 40.10
C LEU A 175 -25.44 23.62 40.67
N ARG A 176 -26.12 23.02 41.63
CA ARG A 176 -25.70 21.76 42.25
C ARG A 176 -25.63 20.60 41.25
N LEU A 177 -26.56 20.56 40.28
CA LEU A 177 -26.52 19.55 39.21
C LEU A 177 -25.33 19.78 38.26
N ALA A 178 -25.08 21.04 37.88
CA ALA A 178 -23.93 21.41 37.05
C ALA A 178 -22.59 21.09 37.74
N GLU A 179 -22.48 21.35 39.06
CA GLU A 179 -21.29 21.00 39.86
C GLU A 179 -21.04 19.49 39.87
N LYS A 180 -22.09 18.68 40.06
CA LYS A 180 -21.96 17.20 40.01
C LYS A 180 -21.53 16.71 38.64
N GLU A 181 -22.09 17.28 37.57
CA GLU A 181 -21.69 16.92 36.21
C GLU A 181 -20.24 17.32 35.93
N LEU A 182 -19.82 18.51 36.37
CA LEU A 182 -18.44 18.97 36.24
C LEU A 182 -17.48 18.06 37.01
N GLN A 183 -17.85 17.64 38.22
CA GLN A 183 -17.06 16.70 39.02
C GLN A 183 -16.95 15.32 38.33
N ALA A 184 -18.04 14.82 37.73
CA ALA A 184 -18.03 13.57 36.97
C ALA A 184 -17.18 13.67 35.68
N ARG A 185 -17.21 14.82 35.01
CA ARG A 185 -16.34 15.08 33.85
C ARG A 185 -14.87 15.18 34.27
N ALA A 186 -14.57 15.81 35.40
CA ALA A 186 -13.22 15.92 35.93
C ALA A 186 -12.64 14.54 36.30
N SER A 187 -13.40 13.69 36.99
CA SER A 187 -12.94 12.32 37.29
C SER A 187 -12.79 11.47 36.02
N GLY A 188 -13.68 11.64 35.04
CA GLY A 188 -13.56 11.00 33.72
C GLY A 188 -12.32 11.45 32.94
N LEU A 189 -11.90 12.71 33.07
CA LEU A 189 -10.66 13.21 32.47
C LEU A 189 -9.42 12.62 33.14
N LEU A 190 -9.39 12.53 34.47
CA LEU A 190 -8.28 11.90 35.20
C LEU A 190 -8.10 10.43 34.80
N ALA A 191 -9.19 9.66 34.69
CA ALA A 191 -9.13 8.28 34.23
C ALA A 191 -8.58 8.18 32.79
N LYS A 192 -8.93 9.12 31.91
CA LYS A 192 -8.37 9.20 30.56
C LYS A 192 -6.87 9.50 30.59
N GLU A 193 -6.44 10.44 31.43
CA GLU A 193 -5.03 10.79 31.59
C GLU A 193 -4.19 9.59 32.07
N GLU A 194 -4.70 8.79 33.00
CA GLU A 194 -4.07 7.54 33.43
C GLU A 194 -3.92 6.54 32.27
N THR A 195 -4.97 6.38 31.45
CA THR A 195 -4.90 5.49 30.28
C THR A 195 -3.92 5.99 29.22
N ILE A 196 -3.84 7.30 28.99
CA ILE A 196 -2.85 7.91 28.09
C ILE A 196 -1.44 7.63 28.60
N SER A 197 -1.17 7.87 29.90
CA SER A 197 0.14 7.59 30.51
C SER A 197 0.54 6.12 30.37
N LEU A 198 -0.41 5.19 30.50
CA LEU A 198 -0.16 3.76 30.27
C LEU A 198 0.20 3.47 28.79
N LEU A 199 -0.52 4.09 27.85
CA LEU A 199 -0.26 3.92 26.43
C LEU A 199 1.10 4.50 26.02
N GLU A 200 1.49 5.66 26.55
CA GLU A 200 2.81 6.26 26.35
C GLU A 200 3.93 5.35 26.84
N LYS A 201 3.79 4.75 28.03
CA LYS A 201 4.77 3.77 28.55
C LYS A 201 4.88 2.54 27.65
N ARG A 202 3.74 2.04 27.14
CA ARG A 202 3.74 0.89 26.21
C ARG A 202 4.37 1.26 24.87
N LEU A 203 4.11 2.46 24.36
CA LEU A 203 4.71 2.97 23.13
C LEU A 203 6.23 3.04 23.27
N SER A 204 6.73 3.69 24.32
CA SER A 204 8.17 3.79 24.60
C SER A 204 8.84 2.41 24.73
N SER A 205 8.18 1.45 25.39
CA SER A 205 8.70 0.07 25.47
C SER A 205 8.76 -0.62 24.11
N VAL A 206 7.78 -0.39 23.23
CA VAL A 206 7.79 -0.95 21.86
C VAL A 206 8.86 -0.30 21.00
N GLU A 207 9.02 1.03 21.10
CA GLU A 207 10.07 1.77 20.41
C GLU A 207 11.46 1.27 20.81
N GLN A 208 11.71 1.05 22.10
CA GLN A 208 12.97 0.50 22.60
C GLN A 208 13.26 -0.91 22.04
N VAL A 209 12.25 -1.78 21.98
CA VAL A 209 12.40 -3.13 21.41
C VAL A 209 12.65 -3.06 19.90
N ASN A 210 11.99 -2.13 19.21
CA ASN A 210 12.20 -1.92 17.78
C ASN A 210 13.62 -1.44 17.49
N GLU A 211 14.14 -0.48 18.26
CA GLU A 211 15.53 -0.05 18.16
C GLU A 211 16.52 -1.18 18.40
N GLU A 212 16.24 -2.07 19.36
CA GLU A 212 17.10 -3.23 19.61
C GLU A 212 17.04 -4.25 18.48
N LEU A 213 15.86 -4.51 17.91
CA LEU A 213 15.71 -5.36 16.73
C LEU A 213 16.42 -4.78 15.52
N GLN A 214 16.33 -3.47 15.30
CA GLN A 214 17.05 -2.78 14.24
C GLN A 214 18.56 -2.91 14.43
N ARG A 215 19.07 -2.68 15.65
CA ARG A 215 20.49 -2.88 15.97
C ARG A 215 20.95 -4.31 15.72
N ARG A 216 20.13 -5.32 16.06
CA ARG A 216 20.43 -6.74 15.77
C ARG A 216 20.38 -7.07 14.28
N SER A 217 19.44 -6.50 13.54
CA SER A 217 19.35 -6.62 12.09
C SER A 217 20.60 -6.06 11.42
N ASP A 218 21.01 -4.86 11.81
CA ASP A 218 22.20 -4.19 11.27
C ASP A 218 23.50 -4.93 11.62
N ALA A 219 23.58 -5.53 12.81
CA ALA A 219 24.69 -6.40 13.20
C ALA A 219 24.72 -7.72 12.40
N THR A 220 23.56 -8.23 11.99
CA THR A 220 23.45 -9.47 11.19
C THR A 220 23.76 -9.21 9.72
N SER A 221 23.33 -8.07 9.18
CA SER A 221 23.63 -7.67 7.79
C SER A 221 25.11 -7.31 7.60
N ARG A 222 25.78 -6.79 8.64
CA ARG A 222 27.24 -6.65 8.70
C ARG A 222 27.91 -7.82 9.43
N GLY A 223 27.41 -9.04 9.24
CA GLY A 223 28.01 -10.22 9.84
C GLY A 223 29.47 -10.39 9.40
N PRO A 224 30.32 -11.06 10.21
CA PRO A 224 31.76 -11.27 9.93
C PRO A 224 32.05 -12.04 8.63
N ASN A 225 31.02 -12.57 7.97
CA ASN A 225 31.13 -13.27 6.71
C ASN A 225 30.99 -12.35 5.48
N MET A 226 30.34 -11.19 5.61
CA MET A 226 30.15 -10.28 4.45
C MET A 226 31.48 -9.68 3.98
N ASP A 227 32.34 -9.22 4.89
CA ASP A 227 33.65 -8.69 4.50
C ASP A 227 34.52 -9.76 3.83
N ARG A 228 34.41 -11.02 4.28
CA ARG A 228 35.10 -12.16 3.69
C ARG A 228 34.54 -12.55 2.32
N ILE A 229 33.22 -12.46 2.14
CA ILE A 229 32.55 -12.68 0.86
C ILE A 229 32.95 -11.57 -0.12
N ASN A 230 32.86 -10.30 0.28
CA ASN A 230 33.27 -9.15 -0.52
C ASN A 230 34.74 -9.26 -0.96
N ALA A 231 35.64 -9.63 -0.04
CA ALA A 231 37.06 -9.83 -0.37
C ALA A 231 37.30 -11.04 -1.30
N MET A 232 36.43 -12.06 -1.27
CA MET A 232 36.50 -13.19 -2.20
C MET A 232 35.96 -12.80 -3.58
N GLU A 233 34.86 -12.05 -3.63
CA GLU A 233 34.28 -11.49 -4.86
C GLU A 233 35.29 -10.59 -5.56
N GLU A 234 35.94 -9.67 -4.84
CA GLU A 234 36.97 -8.80 -5.38
C GLU A 234 38.15 -9.59 -5.99
N LYS A 235 38.60 -10.65 -5.30
CA LYS A 235 39.66 -11.53 -5.82
C LYS A 235 39.24 -12.28 -7.08
N MET A 236 38.00 -12.75 -7.15
CA MET A 236 37.48 -13.43 -8.34
C MET A 236 37.37 -12.46 -9.52
N GLU A 237 36.89 -11.24 -9.27
CA GLU A 237 36.78 -10.21 -10.29
C GLU A 237 38.15 -9.78 -10.83
N GLN A 238 39.15 -9.62 -9.96
CA GLN A 238 40.53 -9.40 -10.36
C GLN A 238 41.07 -10.55 -11.24
N ARG A 239 40.74 -11.81 -10.92
CA ARG A 239 41.17 -12.97 -11.70
C ARG A 239 40.51 -13.02 -13.08
N ILE A 240 39.22 -12.71 -13.16
CA ILE A 240 38.48 -12.63 -14.43
C ILE A 240 39.09 -11.53 -15.31
N ASN A 241 39.31 -10.33 -14.74
CA ASN A 241 39.91 -9.21 -15.47
C ASN A 241 41.32 -9.53 -15.99
N ALA A 242 42.14 -10.22 -15.19
CA ALA A 242 43.44 -10.69 -15.63
C ALA A 242 43.36 -11.67 -16.81
N LEU A 243 42.45 -12.65 -16.73
CA LEU A 243 42.22 -13.60 -17.83
C LEU A 243 41.72 -12.90 -19.09
N CYS A 244 40.77 -11.97 -18.97
CA CYS A 244 40.30 -11.18 -20.10
C CYS A 244 41.44 -10.39 -20.78
N ALA A 245 42.35 -9.80 -19.99
CA ALA A 245 43.51 -9.11 -20.52
C ALA A 245 44.49 -10.06 -21.22
N GLU A 246 44.73 -11.25 -20.66
CA GLU A 246 45.57 -12.29 -21.29
C GLU A 246 44.97 -12.77 -22.62
N PHE A 247 43.65 -13.01 -22.67
CA PHE A 247 42.96 -13.38 -23.91
C PHE A 247 43.04 -12.27 -24.97
N ALA A 248 42.81 -11.01 -24.58
CA ALA A 248 42.91 -9.88 -25.50
C ALA A 248 44.34 -9.74 -26.07
N LEU A 249 45.37 -9.96 -25.24
CA LEU A 249 46.77 -9.92 -25.68
C LEU A 249 47.10 -11.07 -26.64
N HIS A 250 46.62 -12.27 -26.34
CA HIS A 250 46.80 -13.44 -27.20
C HIS A 250 46.09 -13.27 -28.55
N GLU A 251 44.84 -12.81 -28.53
CA GLU A 251 44.07 -12.53 -29.74
C GLU A 251 44.75 -11.46 -30.60
N ASN A 252 45.22 -10.37 -29.99
CA ASN A 252 45.97 -9.34 -30.72
C ASN A 252 47.26 -9.89 -31.34
N THR A 253 47.96 -10.79 -30.65
CA THR A 253 49.17 -11.44 -31.17
C THR A 253 48.85 -12.30 -32.40
N ILE A 254 47.77 -13.08 -32.36
CA ILE A 254 47.31 -13.89 -33.50
C ILE A 254 46.91 -12.99 -34.67
N VAL A 255 46.17 -11.91 -34.40
CA VAL A 255 45.75 -10.95 -35.44
C VAL A 255 46.97 -10.32 -36.11
N MET A 256 47.98 -9.93 -35.34
CA MET A 256 49.25 -9.44 -35.90
C MET A 256 49.95 -10.49 -36.76
N GLN A 257 50.08 -11.74 -36.29
CA GLN A 257 50.69 -12.81 -37.07
C GLN A 257 49.94 -13.07 -38.40
N HIS A 258 48.61 -13.06 -38.36
CA HIS A 258 47.80 -13.20 -39.57
C HIS A 258 47.96 -12.01 -40.51
N HIS A 259 48.07 -10.80 -39.97
CA HIS A 259 48.33 -9.59 -40.75
C HIS A 259 49.70 -9.66 -41.46
N ASP A 260 50.76 -10.02 -40.73
CA ASP A 260 52.10 -10.17 -41.28
C ASP A 260 52.15 -11.24 -42.39
N GLU A 261 51.44 -12.36 -42.21
CA GLU A 261 51.36 -13.42 -43.23
C GLU A 261 50.57 -12.97 -44.46
N LEU A 262 49.49 -12.20 -44.30
CA LEU A 262 48.76 -11.61 -45.42
C LEU A 262 49.64 -10.62 -46.19
N GLU A 263 50.39 -9.76 -45.51
CA GLU A 263 51.31 -8.82 -46.14
C GLU A 263 52.44 -9.54 -46.89
N ARG A 264 52.95 -10.65 -46.32
CA ARG A 264 53.96 -11.52 -46.96
C ARG A 264 53.41 -12.20 -48.22
N LEU A 265 52.19 -12.72 -48.16
CA LEU A 265 51.51 -13.34 -49.29
C LEU A 265 51.23 -12.30 -50.39
N GLN A 266 50.75 -11.12 -50.02
CA GLN A 266 50.52 -10.02 -50.95
C GLN A 266 51.82 -9.61 -51.64
N SER A 267 52.90 -9.39 -50.89
CA SER A 267 54.22 -9.05 -51.43
C SER A 267 54.76 -10.14 -52.36
N THR A 268 54.41 -11.40 -52.12
CA THR A 268 54.80 -12.52 -52.98
C THR A 268 53.98 -12.55 -54.26
N HIS A 269 52.67 -12.34 -54.17
CA HIS A 269 51.78 -12.21 -55.30
C HIS A 269 52.16 -11.03 -56.21
N GLU A 270 52.46 -9.86 -55.64
CA GLU A 270 52.91 -8.68 -56.40
C GLU A 270 54.21 -8.98 -57.17
N ARG A 271 55.18 -9.64 -56.54
CA ARG A 271 56.41 -10.09 -57.21
C ARG A 271 56.13 -11.07 -58.34
N GLU A 272 55.25 -12.05 -58.15
CA GLU A 272 54.87 -13.00 -59.19
C GLU A 272 54.16 -12.30 -60.36
N MET A 273 53.28 -11.34 -60.08
CA MET A 273 52.61 -10.52 -61.09
C MET A 273 53.60 -9.68 -61.91
N ASP A 274 54.62 -9.11 -61.26
CA ASP A 274 55.67 -8.37 -61.95
C ASP A 274 56.52 -9.27 -62.85
N VAL A 275 56.85 -10.49 -62.39
CA VAL A 275 57.53 -11.50 -63.23
C VAL A 275 56.68 -11.89 -64.43
N VAL A 276 55.39 -12.17 -64.24
CA VAL A 276 54.47 -12.50 -65.34
C VAL A 276 54.34 -11.34 -66.33
N ARG A 277 54.27 -10.09 -65.83
CA ARG A 277 54.25 -8.90 -66.67
C ARG A 277 55.55 -8.77 -67.48
N GLN A 278 56.70 -8.93 -66.84
CA GLN A 278 58.00 -8.89 -67.52
C GLN A 278 58.12 -10.01 -68.57
N GLU A 279 57.71 -11.24 -68.25
CA GLU A 279 57.71 -12.34 -69.22
C GLU A 279 56.80 -12.06 -70.42
N ALA A 280 55.65 -11.43 -70.20
CA ALA A 280 54.75 -11.02 -71.27
C ALA A 280 55.39 -9.94 -72.16
N GLU A 281 56.02 -8.93 -71.55
CA GLU A 281 56.78 -7.90 -72.27
C GLU A 281 57.95 -8.49 -73.07
N GLU A 282 58.70 -9.44 -72.50
CA GLU A 282 59.79 -10.16 -73.17
C GLU A 282 59.29 -11.05 -74.32
N ARG A 283 58.12 -11.68 -74.18
CA ARG A 283 57.49 -12.44 -75.28
C ARG A 283 57.12 -11.51 -76.44
N ILE A 284 56.51 -10.36 -76.15
CA ILE A 284 56.17 -9.35 -77.15
C ILE A 284 57.45 -8.82 -77.83
N ALA A 285 58.49 -8.50 -77.05
CA ALA A 285 59.77 -8.03 -77.59
C ALA A 285 60.43 -9.05 -78.54
N ARG A 286 60.44 -10.34 -78.17
CA ARG A 286 60.94 -11.44 -79.01
C ARG A 286 60.12 -11.61 -80.30
N GLU A 287 58.81 -11.45 -80.24
CA GLU A 287 57.93 -11.56 -81.41
C GLU A 287 58.14 -10.37 -82.38
N ILE A 288 58.33 -9.16 -81.87
CA ILE A 288 58.68 -7.97 -82.66
C ILE A 288 60.06 -8.16 -83.33
N GLU A 289 61.07 -8.64 -82.59
CA GLU A 289 62.42 -8.89 -83.12
C GLU A 289 62.41 -9.97 -84.21
N ALA A 290 61.69 -11.08 -84.00
CA ALA A 290 61.50 -12.13 -84.99
C ALA A 290 60.78 -11.63 -86.26
N GLY A 291 59.86 -10.67 -86.11
CA GLY A 291 59.18 -10.01 -87.24
C GLY A 291 60.08 -9.07 -88.06
N LEU A 292 61.20 -8.59 -87.49
CA LEU A 292 62.12 -7.66 -88.14
C LEU A 292 63.31 -8.35 -88.82
N SER A 293 63.57 -9.63 -88.54
CA SER A 293 64.74 -10.37 -89.01
C SER A 293 64.41 -11.45 -90.05
N PHE A 294 63.81 -11.13 -91.21
CA PHE A 294 63.98 -11.87 -92.49
C PHE A 294 63.35 -11.09 -93.68
N PRO A 295 63.96 -11.08 -94.89
CA PRO A 295 63.41 -10.37 -96.05
C PRO A 295 62.54 -11.29 -96.95
N LYS A 296 61.43 -10.72 -97.45
CA LYS A 296 60.83 -10.95 -98.78
C LYS A 296 60.25 -12.36 -99.12
N GLN A 297 58.90 -12.37 -99.19
CA GLN A 297 57.94 -13.11 -100.05
C GLN A 297 56.97 -14.14 -99.40
N PRO A 298 55.66 -14.16 -99.82
CA PRO A 298 54.58 -15.04 -99.35
C PRO A 298 54.32 -16.21 -100.34
N PRO A 299 53.22 -17.00 -100.31
CA PRO A 299 52.36 -17.52 -99.23
C PRO A 299 52.26 -19.08 -99.25
N SER A 300 51.80 -19.73 -98.17
CA SER A 300 50.92 -20.92 -98.29
C SER A 300 50.37 -21.41 -96.95
N LEU A 301 49.12 -21.84 -97.08
CA LEU A 301 48.20 -22.36 -96.08
C LEU A 301 48.60 -23.73 -95.52
N LEU A 302 48.07 -24.00 -94.32
CA LEU A 302 47.85 -25.28 -93.64
C LEU A 302 49.05 -25.95 -92.95
N SER A 303 49.11 -25.83 -91.63
CA SER A 303 49.09 -26.97 -90.71
C SER A 303 49.11 -26.48 -89.25
N MET A 304 47.93 -26.32 -88.64
CA MET A 304 47.71 -26.65 -87.23
C MET A 304 46.27 -27.13 -87.09
N ALA A 305 46.10 -28.43 -87.39
CA ALA A 305 44.95 -29.18 -86.94
C ALA A 305 45.14 -29.50 -85.43
N ALA A 306 44.06 -29.25 -84.69
CA ALA A 306 43.63 -29.94 -83.48
C ALA A 306 44.48 -29.85 -82.20
N SER A 307 44.12 -28.88 -81.36
CA SER A 307 43.67 -29.18 -79.99
C SER A 307 42.64 -28.15 -79.53
N PRO A 308 41.37 -28.54 -79.35
CA PRO A 308 40.43 -27.89 -78.45
C PRO A 308 40.39 -28.66 -77.11
N PRO A 309 40.51 -27.98 -75.95
CA PRO A 309 39.65 -28.39 -74.84
C PRO A 309 39.23 -27.28 -73.84
N ASP A 310 39.27 -25.98 -74.19
CA ASP A 310 38.95 -24.94 -73.18
C ASP A 310 37.53 -24.37 -73.24
N ASP A 311 36.78 -24.54 -74.35
CA ASP A 311 35.40 -24.04 -74.41
C ASP A 311 34.40 -24.97 -73.70
N ALA A 312 34.71 -26.26 -73.58
CA ALA A 312 33.88 -27.23 -72.88
C ALA A 312 34.02 -27.09 -71.36
N SER A 313 35.24 -26.91 -70.86
CA SER A 313 35.54 -26.67 -69.44
C SER A 313 35.03 -25.30 -69.00
N TYR A 314 35.16 -24.27 -69.82
CA TYR A 314 34.54 -22.96 -69.57
C TYR A 314 33.01 -23.02 -69.58
N GLY A 315 32.43 -23.79 -70.50
CA GLY A 315 30.99 -24.05 -70.55
C GLY A 315 30.46 -24.85 -69.35
N GLU A 316 31.25 -25.80 -68.82
CA GLU A 316 30.94 -26.51 -67.57
C GLU A 316 31.05 -25.58 -66.36
N LEU A 317 32.08 -24.74 -66.29
CA LEU A 317 32.26 -23.75 -65.23
C LEU A 317 31.13 -22.71 -65.20
N LEU A 318 30.65 -22.27 -66.38
CA LEU A 318 29.50 -21.37 -66.49
C LEU A 318 28.21 -22.04 -66.00
N LYS A 319 28.02 -23.33 -66.31
CA LYS A 319 26.86 -24.10 -65.79
C LYS A 319 26.96 -24.30 -64.28
N GLU A 320 28.14 -24.57 -63.76
CA GLU A 320 28.38 -24.68 -62.31
C GLU A 320 28.13 -23.33 -61.62
N PHE A 321 28.56 -22.22 -62.22
CA PHE A 321 28.31 -20.88 -61.71
C PHE A 321 26.80 -20.55 -61.70
N GLU A 322 26.09 -20.85 -62.79
CA GLU A 322 24.63 -20.65 -62.87
C GLU A 322 23.86 -21.54 -61.87
N ALA A 323 24.34 -22.77 -61.65
CA ALA A 323 23.82 -23.67 -60.62
C ALA A 323 24.07 -23.13 -59.21
N LEU A 324 25.28 -22.60 -58.95
CA LEU A 324 25.65 -21.99 -57.66
C LEU A 324 24.83 -20.73 -57.39
N GLU A 325 24.63 -19.87 -58.40
CA GLU A 325 23.77 -18.69 -58.28
C GLU A 325 22.30 -19.07 -58.01
N SER A 326 21.83 -20.15 -58.62
CA SER A 326 20.48 -20.67 -58.38
C SER A 326 20.36 -21.23 -56.95
N GLN A 327 21.37 -21.94 -56.47
CA GLN A 327 21.44 -22.43 -55.09
C GLN A 327 21.53 -21.29 -54.07
N HIS A 328 22.33 -20.25 -54.36
CA HIS A 328 22.45 -19.07 -53.53
C HIS A 328 21.12 -18.30 -53.45
N ARG A 329 20.40 -18.17 -54.57
CA ARG A 329 19.04 -17.61 -54.57
C ARG A 329 18.05 -18.46 -53.76
N ALA A 330 18.13 -19.79 -53.85
CA ALA A 330 17.30 -20.69 -53.06
C ALA A 330 17.58 -20.55 -51.55
N LEU A 331 18.85 -20.51 -51.16
CA LEU A 331 19.26 -20.32 -49.77
C LEU A 331 18.89 -18.93 -49.23
N LEU A 332 18.99 -17.87 -50.04
CA LEU A 332 18.49 -16.55 -49.67
C LEU A 332 16.98 -16.57 -49.45
N ASN A 333 16.22 -17.21 -50.32
CA ASN A 333 14.77 -17.35 -50.17
C ASN A 333 14.43 -18.12 -48.89
N GLU A 334 15.09 -19.24 -48.63
CA GLU A 334 14.90 -20.03 -47.40
C GLU A 334 15.29 -19.23 -46.14
N ASN A 335 16.37 -18.46 -46.19
CA ASN A 335 16.79 -17.60 -45.09
C ASN A 335 15.75 -16.49 -44.83
N THR A 336 15.21 -15.86 -45.88
CA THR A 336 14.13 -14.88 -45.73
C THR A 336 12.84 -15.50 -45.18
N GLU A 337 12.52 -16.73 -45.58
CA GLU A 337 11.39 -17.48 -45.05
C GLU A 337 11.60 -17.81 -43.57
N MET A 338 12.80 -18.26 -43.20
CA MET A 338 13.17 -18.57 -41.82
C MET A 338 13.18 -17.33 -40.94
N LYS A 339 13.65 -16.19 -41.47
CA LYS A 339 13.59 -14.88 -40.80
C LYS A 339 12.15 -14.41 -40.59
N SER A 340 11.27 -14.62 -41.57
CA SER A 340 9.83 -14.36 -41.45
C SER A 340 9.18 -15.27 -40.40
N LYS A 341 9.52 -16.56 -40.37
CA LYS A 341 9.07 -17.51 -39.33
C LYS A 341 9.56 -17.11 -37.94
N MET A 342 10.83 -16.74 -37.78
CA MET A 342 11.37 -16.23 -36.52
C MET A 342 10.68 -14.94 -36.07
N GLN A 343 10.39 -14.01 -36.99
CA GLN A 343 9.68 -12.79 -36.67
C GLN A 343 8.24 -13.08 -36.21
N LYS A 344 7.56 -14.03 -36.85
CA LYS A 344 6.23 -14.50 -36.42
C LYS A 344 6.27 -15.13 -35.03
N LEU A 345 7.24 -16.00 -34.76
CA LEU A 345 7.44 -16.60 -33.43
C LEU A 345 7.76 -15.55 -32.36
N ASN A 346 8.59 -14.55 -32.68
CA ASN A 346 8.88 -13.45 -31.76
C ASN A 346 7.64 -12.58 -31.51
N SER A 347 6.84 -12.27 -32.52
CA SER A 347 5.57 -11.55 -32.34
C SER A 347 4.52 -12.36 -31.57
N SER A 348 4.54 -13.69 -31.69
CA SER A 348 3.70 -14.60 -30.89
C SER A 348 4.14 -14.62 -29.42
N ASN A 349 5.45 -14.64 -29.17
CA ASN A 349 6.03 -14.56 -27.82
C ASN A 349 5.84 -13.17 -27.17
N GLU A 350 5.77 -12.09 -27.95
CA GLU A 350 5.44 -10.76 -27.45
C GLU A 350 3.93 -10.61 -27.14
N ALA A 351 3.05 -11.24 -27.91
CA ALA A 351 1.62 -11.31 -27.60
C ALA A 351 1.33 -12.13 -26.32
N GLU A 352 2.14 -13.16 -26.01
CA GLU A 352 2.06 -13.90 -24.75
C GLU A 352 2.75 -13.19 -23.57
N ARG A 353 3.75 -12.32 -23.80
CA ARG A 353 4.43 -11.56 -22.73
C ARG A 353 3.67 -10.34 -22.22
N VAL A 354 2.70 -9.80 -22.97
CA VAL A 354 1.90 -8.64 -22.52
C VAL A 354 0.73 -9.04 -21.60
N ASN A 355 0.42 -10.34 -21.46
CA ASN A 355 -0.64 -10.86 -20.59
C ASN A 355 -0.16 -11.49 -19.27
N ASN A 356 1.00 -11.08 -18.74
CA ASN A 356 1.43 -11.48 -17.40
C ASN A 356 1.75 -10.27 -16.51
N GLY A 357 0.71 -9.47 -16.28
CA GLY A 357 0.67 -8.47 -15.22
C GLY A 357 -0.15 -8.95 -14.02
N LYS A 358 0.54 -9.49 -13.01
CA LYS A 358 0.11 -9.68 -11.61
C LYS A 358 -1.00 -10.72 -11.31
N ALA A 359 -0.56 -11.93 -10.98
CA ALA A 359 -0.96 -12.59 -9.73
C ALA A 359 0.10 -13.63 -9.34
N SER A 360 0.56 -13.56 -8.08
CA SER A 360 1.43 -14.57 -7.48
C SER A 360 0.73 -15.94 -7.51
N SER A 361 1.09 -16.77 -8.48
CA SER A 361 0.81 -18.20 -8.47
C SER A 361 2.12 -18.94 -8.59
N VAL A 362 2.42 -19.73 -7.57
CA VAL A 362 3.54 -20.67 -7.50
C VAL A 362 3.40 -21.65 -8.66
N THR A 363 4.02 -21.32 -9.79
CA THR A 363 4.17 -22.21 -10.93
C THR A 363 5.38 -23.09 -10.65
N CYS A 364 5.12 -24.27 -10.09
CA CYS A 364 6.12 -25.32 -9.98
C CYS A 364 6.38 -25.87 -11.39
N TYR A 365 7.47 -25.42 -11.99
CA TYR A 365 8.24 -25.97 -13.11
C TYR A 365 7.56 -27.05 -13.98
N GLN A 366 6.89 -26.65 -15.06
CA GLN A 366 6.56 -27.51 -16.21
C GLN A 366 7.72 -27.56 -17.24
N HIS A 367 8.98 -27.57 -16.78
CA HIS A 367 10.12 -27.77 -17.67
C HIS A 367 10.62 -29.20 -17.50
N ASN A 368 10.34 -30.06 -18.48
CA ASN A 368 10.94 -31.38 -18.53
C ASN A 368 12.44 -31.21 -18.86
N PRO A 369 13.37 -31.58 -17.95
CA PRO A 369 14.79 -31.38 -18.18
C PRO A 369 15.26 -32.24 -19.36
N SER A 370 15.95 -31.63 -20.32
CA SER A 370 16.40 -32.29 -21.55
C SER A 370 17.77 -32.96 -21.40
N SER A 371 18.44 -32.75 -20.27
CA SER A 371 19.75 -33.35 -19.95
C SER A 371 19.88 -33.73 -18.48
N LEU A 372 20.77 -34.68 -18.17
CA LEU A 372 21.05 -35.13 -16.80
C LEU A 372 21.59 -33.99 -15.89
N ALA A 373 22.39 -33.08 -16.46
CA ALA A 373 22.92 -31.93 -15.72
C ALA A 373 21.79 -30.95 -15.35
N GLU A 374 20.87 -30.70 -16.26
CA GLU A 374 19.69 -29.87 -16.01
C GLU A 374 18.74 -30.54 -15.01
N ALA A 375 18.57 -31.86 -15.10
CA ALA A 375 17.79 -32.63 -14.12
C ALA A 375 18.38 -32.53 -12.71
N ASN A 376 19.70 -32.62 -12.56
CA ASN A 376 20.36 -32.46 -11.26
C ASN A 376 20.19 -31.05 -10.68
N VAL A 377 20.25 -30.00 -11.52
CA VAL A 377 20.01 -28.62 -11.10
C VAL A 377 18.54 -28.42 -10.67
N VAL A 378 17.59 -29.00 -11.40
CA VAL A 378 16.17 -28.95 -11.03
C VAL A 378 15.90 -29.71 -9.73
N ILE A 379 16.49 -30.90 -9.56
CA ILE A 379 16.39 -31.69 -8.33
C ILE A 379 16.97 -30.92 -7.14
N GLN A 380 18.14 -30.29 -7.30
CA GLN A 380 18.75 -29.49 -6.24
C GLN A 380 17.86 -28.29 -5.86
N LYS A 381 17.32 -27.56 -6.84
CA LYS A 381 16.38 -26.46 -6.59
C LYS A 381 15.09 -26.92 -5.91
N LEU A 382 14.57 -28.10 -6.28
CA LEU A 382 13.40 -28.69 -5.62
C LEU A 382 13.72 -29.11 -4.19
N GLN A 383 14.91 -29.65 -3.93
CA GLN A 383 15.36 -29.99 -2.59
C GLN A 383 15.51 -28.73 -1.72
N GLU A 384 16.10 -27.66 -2.24
CA GLU A 384 16.22 -26.37 -1.55
C GLU A 384 14.86 -25.72 -1.28
N SER A 385 13.92 -25.81 -2.23
CA SER A 385 12.53 -25.35 -2.03
C SER A 385 11.78 -26.19 -0.99
N LEU A 386 11.99 -27.51 -0.99
CA LEU A 386 11.38 -28.42 -0.02
C LEU A 386 11.92 -28.19 1.39
N THR A 387 13.23 -27.99 1.56
CA THR A 387 13.81 -27.70 2.88
C THR A 387 13.34 -26.35 3.41
N THR A 388 13.33 -25.31 2.57
CA THR A 388 12.85 -23.98 2.98
C THR A 388 11.37 -23.98 3.34
N THR A 389 10.51 -24.64 2.56
CA THR A 389 9.08 -24.77 2.89
C THR A 389 8.84 -25.60 4.15
N THR A 390 9.62 -26.67 4.35
CA THR A 390 9.57 -27.48 5.58
C THR A 390 9.97 -26.66 6.81
N ASP A 391 11.02 -25.84 6.71
CA ASP A 391 11.47 -24.95 7.78
C ASP A 391 10.46 -23.85 8.08
N GLN A 392 9.78 -23.33 7.06
CA GLN A 392 8.69 -22.36 7.22
C GLN A 392 7.49 -22.98 7.93
N LEU A 393 7.08 -24.20 7.54
CA LEU A 393 6.03 -24.96 8.22
C LEU A 393 6.39 -25.28 9.67
N TRP A 394 7.65 -25.64 9.92
CA TRP A 394 8.12 -25.93 11.27
C TRP A 394 8.16 -24.67 12.15
N ARG A 395 8.58 -23.53 11.59
CA ARG A 395 8.50 -22.21 12.25
C ARG A 395 7.05 -21.79 12.52
N ALA A 396 6.14 -21.97 11.57
CA ALA A 396 4.72 -21.69 11.74
C ALA A 396 4.10 -22.58 12.82
N LYS A 397 4.40 -23.88 12.82
CA LYS A 397 3.98 -24.84 13.84
C LYS A 397 4.52 -24.46 15.22
N LYS A 398 5.80 -24.09 15.32
CA LYS A 398 6.40 -23.62 16.58
C LYS A 398 5.75 -22.31 17.06
N GLY A 399 5.40 -21.40 16.16
CA GLY A 399 4.62 -20.19 16.47
C GLY A 399 3.22 -20.51 16.99
N LEU A 400 2.58 -21.54 16.45
CA LEU A 400 1.26 -22.02 16.89
C LEU A 400 1.31 -22.71 18.26
N ILE A 401 2.38 -23.46 18.54
CA ILE A 401 2.56 -24.19 19.82
C ILE A 401 3.06 -23.25 20.93
N ASN A 402 3.92 -22.28 20.61
CA ASN A 402 4.46 -21.31 21.58
C ASN A 402 3.59 -20.06 21.72
N GLY A 403 2.56 -19.91 20.88
CA GLY A 403 1.55 -18.86 20.95
C GLY A 403 0.57 -19.13 22.09
N LYS A 404 0.71 -18.34 23.16
CA LYS A 404 -0.24 -18.22 24.27
C LYS A 404 -1.70 -18.24 23.77
N VAL A 405 -2.44 -19.19 24.32
CA VAL A 405 -3.91 -19.26 24.32
C VAL A 405 -4.53 -17.88 24.62
N ASN A 406 -5.53 -17.48 23.82
CA ASN A 406 -6.49 -16.36 23.99
C ASN A 406 -6.10 -14.91 23.65
N LYS A 407 -5.62 -14.58 22.43
CA LYS A 407 -5.79 -13.23 21.83
C LYS A 407 -5.87 -13.22 20.29
N PHE A 408 -6.65 -14.11 19.68
CA PHE A 408 -7.01 -13.95 18.27
C PHE A 408 -8.41 -13.34 18.17
N LEU A 409 -8.48 -12.19 17.48
CA LEU A 409 -9.70 -11.44 17.08
C LEU A 409 -10.33 -10.45 18.07
N GLU A 410 -9.53 -9.71 18.85
CA GLU A 410 -10.02 -8.49 19.51
C GLU A 410 -9.30 -7.29 18.88
N GLY A 411 -9.84 -6.78 17.75
CA GLY A 411 -9.30 -5.59 17.11
C GLY A 411 -9.50 -5.42 15.60
N ALA A 412 -10.02 -6.43 14.87
CA ALA A 412 -10.26 -6.31 13.42
C ALA A 412 -11.71 -5.94 13.05
N LEU A 413 -12.66 -6.17 13.96
CA LEU A 413 -14.09 -5.90 13.77
C LEU A 413 -14.60 -5.18 15.03
N ASP A 414 -15.29 -4.06 14.82
CA ASP A 414 -15.96 -3.33 15.90
C ASP A 414 -17.02 -4.24 16.56
N SER A 415 -17.27 -4.05 17.86
CA SER A 415 -18.28 -4.75 18.65
C SER A 415 -19.67 -4.77 17.97
N GLN A 416 -20.01 -3.68 17.28
CA GLN A 416 -21.23 -3.55 16.50
C GLN A 416 -21.21 -4.39 15.20
N GLN A 417 -20.07 -4.49 14.53
CA GLN A 417 -19.89 -5.31 13.32
C GLN A 417 -19.94 -6.81 13.66
N VAL A 418 -19.36 -7.20 14.80
CA VAL A 418 -19.45 -8.57 15.31
C VAL A 418 -20.91 -8.92 15.65
N ALA A 419 -21.67 -8.03 16.29
CA ALA A 419 -23.09 -8.25 16.57
C ALA A 419 -23.93 -8.38 15.28
N TYR A 420 -23.67 -7.54 14.28
CA TYR A 420 -24.36 -7.61 12.99
C TYR A 420 -24.02 -8.92 12.23
N LEU A 421 -22.75 -9.31 12.22
CA LEU A 421 -22.29 -10.55 11.60
C LEU A 421 -22.88 -11.78 12.31
N LYS A 422 -22.96 -11.76 13.65
CA LYS A 422 -23.66 -12.78 14.45
C LYS A 422 -25.12 -12.92 14.02
N SER A 423 -25.85 -11.81 13.91
CA SER A 423 -27.26 -11.82 13.50
C SER A 423 -27.46 -12.35 12.08
N ILE A 424 -26.62 -11.95 11.12
CA ILE A 424 -26.67 -12.46 9.74
C ILE A 424 -26.42 -13.96 9.71
N ILE A 425 -25.39 -14.42 10.42
CA ILE A 425 -25.02 -15.84 10.42
C ILE A 425 -26.08 -16.68 11.13
N VAL A 426 -26.66 -16.22 12.24
CA VAL A 426 -27.80 -16.87 12.89
C VAL A 426 -28.96 -16.99 11.91
N ASN A 427 -29.33 -15.91 11.22
CA ASN A 427 -30.41 -15.95 10.22
C ASN A 427 -30.11 -16.91 9.06
N LEU A 428 -28.87 -16.89 8.51
CA LEU A 428 -28.47 -17.80 7.46
C LEU A 428 -28.52 -19.26 7.92
N LEU A 429 -28.03 -19.56 9.12
CA LEU A 429 -28.06 -20.90 9.71
C LEU A 429 -29.50 -21.38 10.01
N CYS A 430 -30.41 -20.46 10.37
CA CYS A 430 -31.84 -20.76 10.51
C CYS A 430 -32.55 -20.96 9.16
N MET A 431 -32.07 -20.34 8.08
CA MET A 431 -32.65 -20.49 6.73
C MET A 431 -32.10 -21.70 5.96
N CYS A 432 -30.92 -22.19 6.32
CA CYS A 432 -30.32 -23.36 5.68
C CYS A 432 -30.92 -24.67 6.23
N ASN A 433 -32.00 -25.13 5.61
CA ASN A 433 -32.62 -26.42 5.95
C ASN A 433 -31.62 -27.59 5.88
N ASN A 434 -31.41 -28.25 7.02
CA ASN A 434 -30.86 -29.61 7.16
C ASN A 434 -29.64 -29.97 6.31
N SER A 435 -28.65 -29.07 6.20
CA SER A 435 -27.34 -29.43 5.64
C SER A 435 -26.41 -30.00 6.73
N PRO A 436 -26.00 -31.29 6.66
CA PRO A 436 -25.12 -31.90 7.65
C PRO A 436 -23.72 -31.27 7.67
N THR A 437 -23.33 -30.60 6.59
CA THR A 437 -22.09 -29.83 6.48
C THR A 437 -22.13 -28.58 7.36
N ILE A 438 -23.29 -27.91 7.41
CA ILE A 438 -23.48 -26.70 8.22
C ILE A 438 -23.49 -27.04 9.71
N ALA A 439 -24.10 -28.17 10.09
CA ALA A 439 -24.06 -28.67 11.46
C ALA A 439 -22.62 -28.95 11.96
N LYS A 440 -21.71 -29.38 11.08
CA LYS A 440 -20.28 -29.57 11.40
C LYS A 440 -19.48 -28.27 11.46
N LEU A 441 -19.94 -27.23 10.76
CA LEU A 441 -19.36 -25.88 10.78
C LEU A 441 -19.78 -25.07 12.02
N LEU A 442 -20.94 -25.38 12.61
CA LEU A 442 -21.48 -24.66 13.76
C LEU A 442 -20.51 -24.55 14.96
N PRO A 443 -19.80 -25.61 15.41
CA PRO A 443 -18.84 -25.50 16.51
C PRO A 443 -17.65 -24.61 16.17
N VAL A 444 -17.22 -24.59 14.90
CA VAL A 444 -16.10 -23.77 14.42
C VAL A 444 -16.51 -22.30 14.40
N ILE A 445 -17.69 -22.01 13.83
CA ILE A 445 -18.23 -20.65 13.75
C ILE A 445 -18.55 -20.12 15.16
N SER A 446 -19.13 -20.95 16.03
CA SER A 446 -19.41 -20.61 17.43
C SER A 446 -18.15 -20.25 18.20
N LYS A 447 -17.05 -20.97 17.97
CA LYS A 447 -15.76 -20.68 18.61
C LYS A 447 -15.07 -19.43 18.04
N LEU A 448 -15.25 -19.14 16.75
CA LEU A 448 -14.66 -17.97 16.09
C LEU A 448 -15.40 -16.67 16.42
N LEU A 449 -16.73 -16.70 16.52
CA LEU A 449 -17.56 -15.52 16.74
C LEU A 449 -18.06 -15.38 18.18
N GLN A 450 -17.82 -16.36 19.04
CA GLN A 450 -18.31 -16.38 20.43
C GLN A 450 -19.84 -16.20 20.50
N PHE A 451 -20.59 -17.13 19.93
CA PHE A 451 -22.06 -17.08 20.02
C PHE A 451 -22.54 -17.16 21.46
N ASN A 452 -23.55 -16.34 21.79
CA ASN A 452 -24.18 -16.40 23.09
C ASN A 452 -25.12 -17.61 23.18
N LYS A 453 -25.49 -18.00 24.40
CA LYS A 453 -26.41 -19.12 24.64
C LYS A 453 -27.74 -18.94 23.89
N GLU A 454 -28.24 -17.70 23.83
CA GLU A 454 -29.47 -17.31 23.14
C GLU A 454 -29.39 -17.51 21.61
N ASP A 455 -28.24 -17.19 20.99
CA ASP A 455 -27.99 -17.39 19.56
C ASP A 455 -28.00 -18.89 19.21
N MET A 456 -27.34 -19.69 20.04
CA MET A 456 -27.29 -21.15 19.89
C MET A 456 -28.68 -21.79 20.09
N ASP A 457 -29.44 -21.32 21.09
CA ASP A 457 -30.81 -21.79 21.33
C ASP A 457 -31.71 -21.48 20.13
N THR A 458 -31.56 -20.32 19.50
CA THR A 458 -32.31 -19.94 18.29
C THR A 458 -31.99 -20.86 17.10
N ILE A 459 -30.71 -21.16 16.87
CA ILE A 459 -30.27 -22.05 15.78
C ILE A 459 -30.76 -23.49 15.99
N TYR A 460 -30.65 -24.02 17.21
CA TYR A 460 -31.10 -25.39 17.53
C TYR A 460 -32.62 -25.54 17.55
N ASN A 461 -33.37 -24.50 17.91
CA ASN A 461 -34.83 -24.51 17.86
C ASN A 461 -35.36 -24.52 16.41
N HIS A 462 -34.64 -23.87 15.49
CA HIS A 462 -34.96 -23.91 14.06
C HIS A 462 -34.48 -25.19 13.35
N ASN A 463 -33.40 -25.83 13.84
CA ASN A 463 -32.84 -27.06 13.27
C ASN A 463 -32.90 -28.21 14.29
N LEU A 464 -34.11 -28.73 14.52
CA LEU A 464 -34.40 -29.76 15.53
C LEU A 464 -33.61 -31.07 15.36
N ASP A 465 -33.11 -31.35 14.16
CA ASP A 465 -32.34 -32.56 13.83
C ASP A 465 -30.87 -32.47 14.26
N TRP A 466 -30.41 -31.30 14.71
CA TRP A 466 -29.01 -31.10 15.10
C TRP A 466 -28.81 -31.48 16.57
N LYS A 467 -27.98 -32.51 16.81
CA LYS A 467 -27.65 -32.93 18.18
C LYS A 467 -26.85 -31.84 18.90
N ARG A 468 -27.39 -31.35 20.01
CA ARG A 468 -26.69 -30.47 20.95
C ARG A 468 -25.56 -31.31 21.58
N GLY A 469 -24.32 -31.07 21.17
CA GLY A 469 -23.15 -31.70 21.79
C GLY A 469 -23.10 -31.31 23.27
N LYS A 470 -22.87 -32.29 24.16
CA LYS A 470 -22.67 -32.06 25.58
C LYS A 470 -21.37 -31.34 25.86
#